data_AF-A0A924A2K1-F1
#
_entry.id   AF-A0A924A2K1-F1
#
_cell.length_a   1.000
_cell.length_b   1.000
_cell.length_c   1.000
_cell.angle_alpha   90.00
_cell.angle_beta   90.00
_cell.angle_gamma   90.00
#
_symmetry.space_group_name_H-M   'P 1'
#
loop_
_entity.id
_entity.type
_entity.pdbx_description
1 polymer ?
#
loop_
_entity_poly.entity_id
_entity_poly.type
_entity_poly.pdbx_seq_one_letter_code
_entity_poly.pdbx_strand_id
1 'polypeptide(L)'
;MTPPSAPGAGAPRRLIIAITGATGAVYGVRLLEVLRDVPGIETHLMVSEAGVLNLHQELGLDRKAVGLLADVVHNVRDVGASIASGSFVSHGMV
;
A
#
# COMPACT_ATOMS: atom_id res chain seq x y z
N MET A 1 23.11 21.13 -24.90
CA MET A 1 22.98 19.95 -24.02
C MET A 1 22.71 20.47 -22.62
N THR A 2 21.43 20.69 -22.33
CA THR A 2 20.95 21.16 -21.02
C THR A 2 21.01 19.98 -20.04
N PRO A 3 21.54 20.15 -18.82
CA PRO A 3 21.50 19.09 -17.82
C PRO A 3 20.04 18.74 -17.47
N PRO A 4 19.74 17.48 -17.11
CA PRO A 4 18.41 17.14 -16.62
C PRO A 4 18.13 17.91 -15.33
N SER A 5 17.04 18.67 -15.34
CA SER A 5 16.51 19.37 -14.19
C SER A 5 16.32 18.41 -13.01
N ALA A 6 16.68 18.83 -11.79
CA ALA A 6 16.32 18.13 -10.56
C ALA A 6 14.82 17.77 -10.58
N PRO A 7 14.40 16.62 -10.00
CA PRO A 7 12.99 16.27 -9.97
C PRO A 7 12.24 17.39 -9.26
N GLY A 8 11.52 18.21 -10.05
CA GLY A 8 10.51 19.12 -9.51
C GLY A 8 9.50 18.30 -8.72
N ALA A 9 8.78 18.95 -7.80
CA ALA A 9 7.70 18.36 -7.02
C ALA A 9 6.78 17.51 -7.91
N GLY A 10 7.10 16.22 -8.01
CA GLY A 10 6.45 15.26 -8.89
C GLY A 10 5.34 14.57 -8.15
N ALA A 11 4.38 14.00 -8.88
CA ALA A 11 3.37 13.14 -8.29
C ALA A 11 4.05 12.08 -7.39
N PRO A 12 3.46 11.76 -6.22
CA PRO A 12 4.08 10.83 -5.28
C PRO A 12 4.34 9.48 -5.94
N ARG A 13 5.41 8.81 -5.51
CA ARG A 13 5.73 7.45 -5.94
C ARG A 13 4.72 6.50 -5.30
N ARG A 14 3.79 6.01 -6.11
CA ARG A 14 2.72 5.12 -5.65
C ARG A 14 3.20 3.69 -5.51
N LEU A 15 3.03 3.10 -4.33
CA LEU A 15 3.31 1.69 -4.06
C LEU A 15 2.02 0.99 -3.63
N ILE A 16 1.72 -0.14 -4.28
CA ILE A 16 0.57 -0.98 -3.93
C ILE A 16 1.06 -2.07 -2.98
N ILE A 17 0.42 -2.18 -1.81
CA ILE A 17 0.74 -3.18 -0.79
C ILE A 17 -0.46 -4.10 -0.62
N ALA A 18 -0.29 -5.39 -0.92
CA ALA A 18 -1.35 -6.38 -0.80
C ALA A 18 -1.05 -7.40 0.32
N ILE A 19 -1.81 -7.32 1.42
CA ILE A 19 -1.71 -8.32 2.50
C ILE A 19 -2.71 -9.44 2.24
N THR A 20 -2.18 -10.65 2.03
CA THR A 20 -2.97 -11.86 1.74
C THR A 20 -2.88 -12.88 2.88
N GLY A 21 -3.48 -14.06 2.71
CA GLY A 21 -3.61 -15.09 3.75
C GLY A 21 -2.36 -15.92 4.04
N ALA A 22 -1.16 -15.39 3.77
CA ALA A 22 0.09 -16.01 4.17
C ALA A 22 0.45 -15.63 5.61
N THR A 23 1.21 -16.49 6.29
CA THR A 23 1.76 -16.14 7.61
C THR A 23 2.78 -15.01 7.49
N GLY A 24 2.96 -14.24 8.57
CA GLY A 24 3.90 -13.11 8.59
C GLY A 24 3.27 -11.78 8.18
N ALA A 25 2.02 -11.54 8.59
CA ALA A 25 1.32 -10.27 8.38
C ALA A 25 2.10 -9.08 8.97
N VAL A 26 2.97 -9.33 9.95
CA VAL A 26 3.91 -8.37 10.54
C VAL A 26 4.78 -7.67 9.50
N TYR A 27 5.16 -8.34 8.42
CA TYR A 27 6.02 -7.74 7.39
C TYR A 27 5.25 -6.67 6.59
N GLY A 28 3.99 -6.94 6.25
CA GLY A 28 3.14 -5.96 5.57
C GLY A 28 2.85 -4.75 6.46
N VAL A 29 2.53 -4.99 7.74
CA VAL A 29 2.31 -3.91 8.73
C VAL A 29 3.56 -3.07 8.89
N ARG A 30 4.72 -3.70 9.11
CA ARG A 30 5.98 -2.97 9.31
C ARG A 30 6.41 -2.21 8.06
N LEU A 31 6.15 -2.76 6.87
CA LEU A 31 6.41 -2.07 5.61
C LEU A 31 5.58 -0.77 5.52
N LEU A 32 4.29 -0.82 5.84
CA LEU A 32 3.43 0.37 5.85
C LEU A 32 3.91 1.42 6.86
N GLU A 33 4.27 1.00 8.07
CA GLU A 33 4.82 1.90 9.09
C GLU A 33 6.08 2.61 8.62
N VAL A 34 7.02 1.89 8.00
CA VAL A 34 8.27 2.46 7.51
C VAL A 34 8.02 3.39 6.31
N LEU A 35 7.17 2.98 5.36
CA LEU A 35 6.91 3.77 4.14
C LEU A 35 6.20 5.10 4.43
N ARG A 36 5.39 5.15 5.49
CA ARG A 36 4.72 6.37 5.96
C ARG A 36 5.71 7.50 6.29
N ASP A 37 6.88 7.13 6.81
CA ASP A 37 7.91 8.10 7.19
C ASP A 37 8.82 8.47 6.00
N VAL A 38 8.61 7.88 4.81
CA VAL A 38 9.40 8.16 3.61
C VAL A 38 8.71 9.23 2.76
N PRO A 39 9.28 10.44 2.63
CA PRO A 39 8.68 11.51 1.86
C PRO A 39 8.49 11.15 0.38
N GLY A 40 7.34 11.53 -0.16
CA GLY A 40 7.02 11.36 -1.58
C GLY A 40 6.66 9.93 -1.99
N ILE A 41 6.31 9.06 -1.03
CA ILE A 41 5.65 7.77 -1.29
C ILE A 41 4.16 7.89 -0.93
N GLU A 42 3.30 7.32 -1.76
CA GLU A 42 1.86 7.18 -1.50
C GLU A 42 1.52 5.68 -1.53
N THR A 43 1.02 5.17 -0.42
CA THR A 43 0.72 3.74 -0.23
C THR A 43 -0.74 3.44 -0.52
N HIS A 44 -0.97 2.42 -1.34
CA HIS A 44 -2.29 1.89 -1.65
C HIS A 44 -2.40 0.48 -1.08
N LEU A 45 -3.17 0.33 0.00
CA LEU A 45 -3.35 -0.93 0.70
C LEU A 45 -4.57 -1.70 0.18
N MET A 46 -4.39 -3.01 0.03
CA MET A 46 -5.47 -3.98 -0.08
C MET A 46 -5.23 -5.13 0.88
N VAL A 47 -6.30 -5.65 1.49
CA VAL A 47 -6.21 -6.81 2.39
C VAL A 47 -7.32 -7.80 2.07
N SER A 48 -6.97 -9.05 1.77
CA SER A 48 -7.96 -10.13 1.57
C SER A 48 -8.59 -10.54 2.92
N GLU A 49 -9.72 -11.25 2.89
CA GLU A 49 -10.35 -11.73 4.14
C GLU A 49 -9.41 -12.67 4.92
N ALA A 50 -8.66 -13.53 4.23
CA ALA A 50 -7.65 -14.37 4.86
C ALA A 50 -6.47 -13.55 5.42
N GLY A 51 -6.07 -12.46 4.77
CA GLY A 51 -5.06 -11.54 5.30
C GLY A 51 -5.52 -10.82 6.56
N VAL A 52 -6.80 -10.42 6.63
CA VAL A 52 -7.40 -9.85 7.85
C VAL A 52 -7.39 -10.88 8.98
N LEU A 53 -7.72 -12.14 8.71
CA LEU A 53 -7.65 -13.20 9.72
C LEU A 53 -6.24 -13.34 10.29
N ASN A 54 -5.21 -13.35 9.44
CA ASN A 54 -3.81 -13.46 9.90
C ASN A 54 -3.36 -12.20 10.68
N LEU A 55 -3.75 -11.00 10.24
CA LEU A 55 -3.49 -9.76 11.00
C LEU A 55 -4.07 -9.82 12.42
N HIS A 56 -5.30 -10.33 12.55
CA HIS A 56 -5.93 -10.51 13.85
C HIS A 56 -5.22 -11.57 14.70
N GLN A 57 -4.91 -12.72 14.11
CA GLN A 57 -4.31 -13.84 14.83
C GLN A 57 -2.86 -13.57 15.27
N GLU A 58 -2.07 -12.90 14.41
CA GLU A 58 -0.65 -12.67 14.66
C GLU A 58 -0.38 -11.39 15.44
N LEU A 59 -1.20 -10.34 15.25
CA LEU A 59 -0.91 -9.00 15.74
C LEU A 59 -2.06 -8.36 16.53
N GLY A 60 -3.23 -9.01 16.59
CA GLY A 60 -4.42 -8.41 17.20
C GLY A 60 -4.99 -7.22 16.43
N LEU A 61 -4.56 -7.01 15.17
CA LEU A 61 -4.98 -5.88 14.34
C LEU A 61 -6.18 -6.23 13.48
N ASP A 62 -7.13 -5.30 13.40
CA ASP A 62 -8.25 -5.38 12.48
C ASP A 62 -7.99 -4.63 11.16
N ARG A 63 -8.90 -4.81 10.19
CA ARG A 63 -8.84 -4.14 8.88
C ARG A 63 -8.71 -2.61 9.00
N LYS A 64 -9.39 -2.02 9.98
CA LYS A 64 -9.40 -0.56 10.18
C LYS A 64 -8.06 -0.10 10.73
N ALA A 65 -7.50 -0.80 11.72
CA ALA A 65 -6.24 -0.50 12.36
C ALA A 65 -5.08 -0.55 11.35
N VAL A 66 -4.99 -1.60 10.53
CA VAL A 66 -3.97 -1.65 9.46
C VAL A 66 -4.25 -0.63 8.36
N GLY A 67 -5.52 -0.35 8.06
CA GLY A 67 -5.92 0.67 7.09
C GLY A 67 -5.43 2.07 7.45
N LEU A 68 -5.40 2.40 8.75
CA LEU A 68 -4.84 3.65 9.26
C LEU A 68 -3.32 3.78 9.04
N LEU A 69 -2.64 2.71 8.58
CA LEU A 69 -1.22 2.72 8.26
C LEU A 69 -0.91 3.13 6.80
N ALA A 70 -1.92 3.14 5.92
CA ALA A 70 -1.77 3.47 4.50
C ALA A 70 -2.42 4.82 4.14
N ASP A 71 -2.05 5.38 2.99
CA ASP A 71 -2.64 6.63 2.47
C ASP A 71 -4.00 6.40 1.82
N VAL A 72 -4.14 5.28 1.11
CA VAL A 72 -5.38 4.86 0.45
C VAL A 72 -5.65 3.38 0.72
N VAL A 73 -6.89 3.03 1.04
CA VAL A 73 -7.31 1.64 1.24
C VAL A 73 -8.35 1.27 0.19
N HIS A 74 -8.10 0.19 -0.55
CA HIS A 74 -9.01 -0.33 -1.56
C HIS A 74 -9.64 -1.64 -1.12
N ASN A 75 -10.91 -1.82 -1.47
CA ASN A 75 -11.59 -3.10 -1.28
C ASN A 75 -11.13 -4.08 -2.37
N VAL A 76 -10.82 -5.33 -1.98
CA VAL A 76 -10.42 -6.39 -2.92
C VAL A 76 -11.46 -6.75 -3.98
N ARG A 77 -12.71 -6.33 -3.78
CA ARG A 77 -13.82 -6.53 -4.73
C ARG A 77 -14.17 -5.27 -5.54
N ASP A 78 -13.49 -4.15 -5.30
CA ASP A 78 -13.78 -2.90 -6.00
C ASP A 78 -13.05 -2.84 -7.33
N VAL A 79 -13.75 -3.22 -8.40
CA VAL A 79 -13.26 -3.12 -9.78
C VAL A 79 -13.14 -1.67 -10.28
N GLY A 80 -13.77 -0.71 -9.60
CA GLY A 80 -13.68 0.71 -9.89
C GLY A 80 -12.51 1.41 -9.19
N ALA A 81 -11.75 0.68 -8.35
CA ALA A 81 -10.59 1.21 -7.67
C ALA A 81 -9.56 1.74 -8.67
N SER A 82 -8.90 2.86 -8.35
CA SER A 82 -7.94 3.49 -9.27
C SER A 82 -6.82 2.53 -9.71
N ILE A 83 -6.37 1.68 -8.79
CA ILE A 83 -5.33 0.65 -9.02
C ILE A 83 -5.74 -0.44 -10.03
N ALA A 84 -7.04 -0.58 -10.34
CA ALA A 84 -7.52 -1.52 -11.36
C ALA A 84 -7.41 -0.96 -12.79
N SER A 85 -7.14 0.34 -12.94
CA SER A 85 -6.95 0.96 -14.25
C SER A 85 -5.52 0.83 -14.74
N GLY A 86 -5.32 0.42 -16.00
CA GLY A 86 -4.00 0.39 -16.64
C GLY A 86 -3.36 1.78 -16.83
N SER A 87 -4.14 2.86 -16.74
CA SER A 87 -3.61 4.24 -16.75
C SER A 87 -3.08 4.71 -15.41
N PHE A 88 -3.32 3.94 -14.34
CA PHE A 88 -2.82 4.26 -13.01
C PHE A 88 -1.34 3.90 -12.89
N VAL A 89 -0.49 4.93 -12.84
CA VAL A 89 0.96 4.75 -12.73
C VAL A 89 1.34 4.36 -11.31
N SER A 90 1.67 3.09 -11.11
CA SER A 90 2.31 2.57 -9.91
C SER A 90 3.81 2.37 -10.14
N HIS A 91 4.62 2.54 -9.10
CA HIS A 91 6.07 2.28 -9.13
C HIS A 91 6.41 0.85 -8.72
N GLY A 92 5.42 0.08 -8.26
CA GLY A 92 5.57 -1.30 -7.86
C GLY A 92 4.35 -1.80 -7.09
N MET A 93 4.28 -3.12 -6.98
CA MET A 93 3.33 -3.84 -6.14
C MET A 93 4.10 -4.93 -5.39
N VAL A 94 3.78 -5.08 -4.10
CA VAL A 94 4.30 -6.13 -3.22
C VAL A 94 3.15 -6.85 -2.54
#